data_AF-A0A3Q3XRX0-F1
#
_entry.id   AF-A0A3Q3XRX0-F1
#
_cell.length_a   1.000
_cell.length_b   1.000
_cell.length_c   1.000
_cell.angle_alpha   90.00
_cell.angle_beta   90.00
_cell.angle_gamma   90.00
#
_symmetry.space_group_name_H-M   'P 1'
#
loop_
_entity.id
_entity.type
_entity.pdbx_description
1 polymer ?
#
loop_
_entity_poly.entity_id
_entity_poly.type
_entity_poly.pdbx_seq_one_letter_code
_entity_poly.pdbx_strand_id
1 'polypeptide(L)'
;SFLFAVCVAHISQHVVQFSQAVPQGPTTLNVSLMNLDSLAGGYHVHILPIIPGSTDPCSNANILGHFNPFAWNISNSPAPGTGTVDQYELGDISGKFGMLNGLNQLKTEYMDPNIPLTGPYSVVGRSINELVNIPLSVFLSELQLYTGNPSELCCGRDIREAR
;
A
#
# COMPACT_ATOMS: atom_id res chain seq x y z
N SER A 1 16.68 -12.33 -13.38
CA SER A 1 15.92 -12.76 -12.19
C SER A 1 14.70 -11.88 -12.07
N PHE A 2 13.50 -12.46 -12.06
CA PHE A 2 12.26 -11.74 -11.79
C PHE A 2 12.19 -11.44 -10.29
N LEU A 3 11.80 -10.22 -9.91
CA LEU A 3 11.53 -9.88 -8.51
C LEU A 3 10.04 -9.68 -8.32
N PHE A 4 9.50 -10.27 -7.26
CA PHE A 4 8.11 -10.14 -6.85
C PHE A 4 8.06 -9.80 -5.37
N ALA A 5 7.20 -8.84 -5.01
CA ALA A 5 6.82 -8.55 -3.65
C ALA A 5 5.30 -8.55 -3.60
N VAL A 6 4.70 -9.38 -2.75
CA VAL A 6 3.25 -9.54 -2.70
C VAL A 6 2.75 -9.09 -1.34
N CYS A 7 1.63 -8.39 -1.35
CA CYS A 7 0.88 -8.00 -0.18
C CYS A 7 -0.52 -8.63 -0.32
N VAL A 8 -0.95 -9.44 0.66
CA VAL A 8 -2.31 -10.01 0.71
C VAL A 8 -2.89 -9.79 2.10
N ALA A 9 -4.05 -9.13 2.20
CA ALA A 9 -4.85 -9.11 3.43
C ALA A 9 -5.79 -10.33 3.44
N HIS A 10 -5.44 -11.31 4.28
CA HIS A 10 -6.09 -12.63 4.32
C HIS A 10 -7.58 -12.62 4.67
N ILE A 11 -8.05 -11.62 5.43
CA ILE A 11 -9.43 -11.55 5.94
C ILE A 11 -10.39 -10.95 4.90
N SER A 12 -9.90 -10.02 4.06
CA SER A 12 -10.69 -9.26 3.08
C SER A 12 -10.48 -9.67 1.61
N GLN A 13 -9.55 -10.60 1.33
CA GLN A 13 -9.11 -10.96 -0.03
C GLN A 13 -8.53 -9.76 -0.81
N HIS A 14 -8.02 -8.75 -0.10
CA HIS A 14 -7.33 -7.63 -0.71
C HIS A 14 -5.92 -8.05 -1.10
N VAL A 15 -5.53 -7.75 -2.33
CA VAL A 15 -4.21 -8.09 -2.86
C VAL A 15 -3.61 -6.85 -3.51
N VAL A 16 -2.39 -6.51 -3.11
CA VAL A 16 -1.54 -5.53 -3.78
C VAL A 16 -0.20 -6.18 -4.06
N GLN A 17 0.06 -6.49 -5.32
CA GLN A 17 1.28 -7.17 -5.74
C GLN A 17 2.17 -6.25 -6.56
N PHE A 18 3.45 -6.24 -6.25
CA PHE A 18 4.50 -5.56 -6.99
C PHE A 18 5.37 -6.58 -7.72
N SER A 19 5.71 -6.28 -8.96
CA SER A 19 6.59 -7.14 -9.76
C SER A 19 7.52 -6.34 -10.66
N GLN A 20 8.76 -6.80 -10.79
CA GLN A 20 9.74 -6.28 -11.73
C GLN A 20 10.25 -7.44 -12.59
N ALA A 21 10.05 -7.33 -13.91
CA ALA A 21 10.51 -8.33 -14.86
C ALA A 21 12.05 -8.45 -14.91
N VAL A 22 12.72 -7.32 -14.65
CA VAL A 22 14.18 -7.21 -14.60
C VAL A 22 14.59 -6.32 -13.41
N PRO A 23 15.77 -6.56 -12.80
CA PRO A 23 16.28 -5.67 -11.76
C PRO A 23 16.32 -4.22 -12.24
N GLN A 24 15.82 -3.28 -11.42
CA GLN A 24 15.74 -1.85 -11.72
C GLN A 24 14.85 -1.49 -12.94
N GLY A 25 14.07 -2.44 -13.46
CA GLY A 25 13.05 -2.18 -14.47
C GLY A 25 11.80 -1.51 -13.88
N PRO A 26 10.81 -1.17 -14.72
CA PRO A 26 9.54 -0.64 -14.22
C PRO A 26 8.84 -1.65 -13.31
N THR A 27 8.19 -1.16 -12.26
CA THR A 27 7.41 -2.00 -11.36
C THR A 27 5.95 -2.00 -11.79
N THR A 28 5.40 -3.20 -11.97
CA THR A 28 3.98 -3.42 -12.20
C THR A 28 3.29 -3.68 -10.87
N LEU A 29 2.23 -2.94 -10.60
CA LEU A 29 1.37 -3.07 -9.43
C LEU A 29 0.06 -3.74 -9.86
N ASN A 30 -0.22 -4.94 -9.39
CA ASN A 30 -1.50 -5.61 -9.57
C ASN A 30 -2.34 -5.43 -8.30
N VAL A 31 -3.45 -4.71 -8.42
CA VAL A 31 -4.30 -4.32 -7.29
C VAL A 31 -5.65 -4.99 -7.43
N SER A 32 -6.08 -5.71 -6.39
CA SER A 32 -7.37 -6.39 -6.30
C SER A 32 -7.95 -6.22 -4.90
N LEU A 33 -8.78 -5.18 -4.74
CA LEU A 33 -9.45 -4.81 -3.50
C LEU A 33 -10.95 -5.03 -3.66
N MET A 34 -11.58 -5.70 -2.70
CA MET A 34 -12.97 -6.16 -2.79
C MET A 34 -13.71 -5.79 -1.51
N ASN A 35 -15.04 -5.62 -1.54
CA ASN A 35 -15.83 -5.32 -0.34
C ASN A 35 -15.36 -4.04 0.38
N LEU A 36 -15.01 -3.00 -0.39
CA LEU A 36 -14.57 -1.71 0.13
C LEU A 36 -15.73 -0.90 0.75
N ASP A 37 -16.99 -1.28 0.47
CA ASP A 37 -18.20 -0.71 1.07
C ASP A 37 -18.29 0.83 0.98
N SER A 38 -17.58 1.43 0.03
CA SER A 38 -17.42 2.89 -0.11
C SER A 38 -16.73 3.59 1.07
N LEU A 39 -16.13 2.85 2.00
CA LEU A 39 -15.52 3.38 3.22
C LEU A 39 -13.99 3.56 3.12
N ALA A 40 -13.37 2.90 2.15
CA ALA A 40 -11.94 3.03 1.90
C ALA A 40 -11.57 4.42 1.33
N GLY A 41 -10.38 4.88 1.67
CA GLY A 41 -9.82 6.17 1.31
C GLY A 41 -8.50 6.01 0.55
N GLY A 42 -7.40 6.47 1.14
CA GLY A 42 -6.07 6.36 0.52
C GLY A 42 -5.40 5.01 0.79
N TYR A 43 -4.46 4.62 -0.06
CA TYR A 43 -3.60 3.45 0.11
C TYR A 43 -2.18 3.78 -0.32
N HIS A 44 -1.21 3.37 0.49
CA HIS A 44 0.18 3.78 0.33
C HIS A 44 1.16 2.83 1.02
N VAL A 45 2.42 2.89 0.61
CA VAL A 45 3.56 2.24 1.26
C VAL A 45 4.06 3.13 2.40
N HIS A 46 4.23 2.56 3.59
CA HIS A 46 4.75 3.23 4.78
C HIS A 46 6.26 3.09 4.94
N ILE A 47 6.83 3.90 5.84
CA ILE A 47 8.26 3.85 6.12
C ILE A 47 8.63 2.53 6.83
N LEU A 48 7.90 2.14 7.87
CA LEU A 48 8.26 0.97 8.68
C LEU A 48 7.42 -0.27 8.35
N PRO A 49 8.01 -1.48 8.53
CA PRO A 49 7.24 -2.72 8.52
C PRO A 49 6.25 -2.79 9.68
N ILE A 50 5.31 -3.72 9.58
CA ILE A 50 4.44 -4.07 10.70
C ILE A 50 5.22 -4.95 11.68
N ILE A 51 5.02 -4.69 12.97
CA ILE A 51 5.51 -5.55 14.05
C ILE A 51 4.34 -6.43 14.53
N PRO A 52 4.36 -7.74 14.25
CA PRO A 52 3.33 -8.66 14.72
C PRO A 52 3.24 -8.68 16.25
N GLY A 53 2.04 -8.77 16.79
CA GLY A 53 1.73 -8.74 18.22
C GLY A 53 1.84 -7.36 18.88
N SER A 54 2.15 -6.30 18.13
CA SER A 54 2.17 -4.94 18.68
C SER A 54 0.76 -4.37 18.85
N THR A 55 0.56 -3.52 19.85
CA THR A 55 -0.71 -2.81 20.02
C THR A 55 -0.88 -1.78 18.90
N ASP A 56 -2.01 -1.86 18.19
CA ASP A 56 -2.32 -1.03 17.02
C ASP A 56 -1.18 -1.02 15.97
N PRO A 57 -0.87 -2.19 15.37
CA PRO A 57 0.28 -2.38 14.49
C PRO A 57 0.26 -1.50 13.25
N CYS A 58 -0.91 -0.97 12.89
CA CYS A 58 -1.16 -0.16 11.71
C CYS A 58 -1.21 1.35 11.99
N SER A 59 -1.03 1.75 13.25
CA SER A 59 -1.02 3.17 13.61
C SER A 59 0.15 3.91 12.99
N ASN A 60 -0.07 5.19 12.69
CA ASN A 60 1.01 6.12 12.29
C ASN A 60 2.16 6.16 13.32
N ALA A 61 1.95 5.78 14.58
CA ALA A 61 3.01 5.69 15.57
C ALA A 61 3.93 4.48 15.33
N ASN A 62 3.40 3.37 14.83
CA ASN A 62 4.11 2.12 14.62
C ASN A 62 4.68 1.98 13.20
N ILE A 63 3.96 2.40 12.17
CA ILE A 63 4.39 2.28 10.76
C ILE A 63 4.91 3.60 10.15
N LEU A 64 4.76 4.72 10.87
CA LEU A 64 5.06 6.09 10.44
C LEU A 64 4.21 6.53 9.24
N GLY A 65 4.57 7.65 8.60
CA GLY A 65 3.85 8.18 7.43
C GLY A 65 4.19 7.46 6.13
N HIS A 66 3.85 8.11 5.02
CA HIS A 66 4.17 7.64 3.67
C HIS A 66 5.67 7.46 3.49
N PHE A 67 6.06 6.46 2.71
CA PHE A 67 7.44 6.28 2.33
C PHE A 67 7.88 7.37 1.35
N ASN A 68 8.66 8.33 1.86
CA ASN A 68 9.12 9.50 1.12
C ASN A 68 10.64 9.70 1.28
N PRO A 69 11.47 8.81 0.72
CA PRO A 69 12.93 8.85 0.92
C PRO A 69 13.60 10.06 0.25
N PHE A 70 12.92 10.72 -0.69
CA PHE A 70 13.43 11.88 -1.42
C PHE A 70 12.97 13.22 -0.83
N ALA A 71 12.25 13.18 0.31
CA ALA A 71 11.68 14.36 0.95
C ALA A 71 10.87 15.23 -0.02
N TRP A 72 10.08 14.57 -0.88
CA TRP A 72 9.16 15.24 -1.80
C TRP A 72 8.24 16.17 -1.01
N ASN A 73 8.09 17.40 -1.48
CA ASN A 73 7.17 18.35 -0.87
C ASN A 73 5.74 18.03 -1.33
N ILE A 74 4.97 17.41 -0.43
CA ILE A 74 3.59 16.99 -0.68
C ILE A 74 2.65 18.13 -1.11
N SER A 75 2.96 19.38 -0.77
CA SER A 75 2.15 20.53 -1.22
C SER A 75 2.28 20.81 -2.72
N ASN A 76 3.29 20.23 -3.38
CA ASN A 76 3.47 20.31 -4.83
C ASN A 76 2.78 19.17 -5.58
N SER A 77 2.29 18.14 -4.86
CA SER A 77 1.61 17.01 -5.48
C SER A 77 0.29 17.47 -6.12
N PRO A 78 0.00 17.09 -7.38
CA PRO A 78 -1.30 17.33 -7.99
C PRO A 78 -2.44 16.60 -7.26
N ALA A 79 -3.68 16.85 -7.68
CA ALA A 79 -4.81 16.08 -7.19
C ALA A 79 -4.63 14.58 -7.53
N PRO A 80 -5.08 13.66 -6.66
CA PRO A 80 -4.92 12.23 -6.88
C PRO A 80 -5.34 11.78 -8.30
N GLY A 81 -4.47 11.05 -8.99
CA GLY A 81 -4.69 10.51 -10.33
C GLY A 81 -4.56 11.54 -11.49
N THR A 82 -4.16 12.78 -11.22
CA THR A 82 -4.06 13.82 -12.27
C THR A 82 -2.64 14.14 -12.72
N GLY A 83 -1.66 13.96 -11.84
CA GLY A 83 -0.23 14.12 -12.11
C GLY A 83 0.47 12.89 -12.69
N THR A 84 1.73 13.06 -13.07
CA THR A 84 2.63 11.95 -13.42
C THR A 84 3.20 11.30 -12.14
N VAL A 85 3.61 10.04 -12.24
CA VAL A 85 4.02 9.21 -11.08
C VAL A 85 5.24 9.74 -10.30
N ASP A 86 6.02 10.64 -10.89
CA ASP A 86 7.18 11.32 -10.29
C ASP A 86 6.79 12.58 -9.48
N GLN A 87 5.52 13.01 -9.57
CA GLN A 87 5.02 14.21 -8.87
C GLN A 87 4.43 13.91 -7.49
N TYR A 88 4.67 12.72 -6.94
CA TYR A 88 4.14 12.26 -5.67
C TYR A 88 5.24 11.62 -4.83
N GLU A 89 4.95 11.42 -3.54
CA GLU A 89 5.82 10.62 -2.68
C GLU A 89 5.98 9.20 -3.24
N LEU A 90 7.14 8.61 -3.02
CA LEU A 90 7.48 7.30 -3.58
C LEU A 90 6.43 6.23 -3.23
N GLY A 91 5.96 6.24 -1.98
CA GLY A 91 4.95 5.34 -1.45
C GLY A 91 3.49 5.76 -1.66
N ASP A 92 3.20 6.95 -2.20
CA ASP A 92 1.82 7.45 -2.33
C ASP A 92 1.12 6.88 -3.57
N ILE A 93 0.50 5.70 -3.42
CA ILE A 93 -0.16 4.99 -4.52
C ILE A 93 -1.47 5.69 -4.90
N SER A 94 -2.25 6.17 -3.92
CA SER A 94 -3.48 6.91 -4.19
C SER A 94 -3.26 8.25 -4.86
N GLY A 95 -2.22 9.00 -4.48
CA GLY A 95 -1.84 10.22 -5.19
C GLY A 95 -1.57 9.93 -6.66
N LYS A 96 -0.82 8.87 -6.95
CA LYS A 96 -0.45 8.50 -8.32
C LYS A 96 -1.62 7.98 -9.16
N PHE A 97 -2.48 7.14 -8.59
CA PHE A 97 -3.44 6.33 -9.37
C PHE A 97 -4.91 6.54 -9.00
N GLY A 98 -5.19 7.39 -8.02
CA GLY A 98 -6.55 7.73 -7.58
C GLY A 98 -6.90 7.16 -6.20
N MET A 99 -7.92 7.76 -5.59
CA MET A 99 -8.41 7.37 -4.27
C MET A 99 -9.39 6.18 -4.36
N LEU A 100 -9.61 5.47 -3.24
CA LEU A 100 -10.60 4.40 -3.13
C LEU A 100 -12.00 4.90 -2.70
N ASN A 101 -12.16 6.20 -2.48
CA ASN A 101 -13.40 6.80 -2.01
C ASN A 101 -14.60 6.44 -2.89
N GLY A 102 -15.68 5.95 -2.27
CA GLY A 102 -16.91 5.62 -2.99
C GLY A 102 -16.84 4.32 -3.81
N LEU A 103 -15.70 3.61 -3.80
CA LEU A 103 -15.57 2.34 -4.49
C LEU A 103 -16.05 1.19 -3.61
N ASN A 104 -16.69 0.20 -4.24
CA ASN A 104 -16.97 -1.09 -3.59
C ASN A 104 -15.90 -2.14 -3.90
N GLN A 105 -15.20 -1.98 -5.03
CA GLN A 105 -14.11 -2.85 -5.45
C GLN A 105 -13.17 -2.07 -6.38
N LEU A 106 -11.91 -2.47 -6.42
CA LEU A 106 -10.91 -2.00 -7.36
C LEU A 106 -10.11 -3.20 -7.85
N LYS A 107 -10.15 -3.49 -9.15
CA LYS A 107 -9.29 -4.49 -9.78
C LYS A 107 -8.61 -3.89 -10.99
N THR A 108 -7.31 -3.65 -10.89
CA THR A 108 -6.57 -2.90 -11.90
C THR A 108 -5.08 -3.22 -11.85
N GLU A 109 -4.40 -2.86 -12.93
CA GLU A 109 -2.96 -2.94 -13.03
C GLU A 109 -2.41 -1.53 -13.27
N TYR A 110 -1.36 -1.18 -12.55
CA TYR A 110 -0.62 0.07 -12.73
C TYR A 110 0.84 -0.22 -13.04
N MET A 111 1.50 0.74 -13.67
CA MET A 111 2.94 0.71 -13.88
C MET A 111 3.56 1.95 -13.23
N ASP A 112 4.52 1.73 -12.34
CA ASP A 112 5.30 2.78 -11.70
C ASP A 112 6.81 2.49 -11.84
N PRO A 113 7.51 3.18 -12.76
CA PRO A 113 8.96 3.06 -12.87
C PRO A 113 9.73 3.60 -11.67
N ASN A 114 9.10 4.41 -10.81
CA ASN A 114 9.77 5.03 -9.69
C ASN A 114 9.82 4.14 -8.47
N ILE A 115 8.92 3.16 -8.32
CA ILE A 115 8.92 2.23 -7.17
C ILE A 115 9.95 1.13 -7.39
N PRO A 116 11.05 1.05 -6.63
CA PRO A 116 12.03 -0.03 -6.80
C PRO A 116 11.72 -1.20 -5.85
N LEU A 117 11.98 -2.45 -6.30
CA LEU A 117 11.96 -3.63 -5.42
C LEU A 117 13.36 -4.06 -4.94
N THR A 118 14.38 -3.30 -5.30
CA THR A 118 15.78 -3.54 -4.90
C THR A 118 16.49 -2.23 -4.57
N GLY A 119 17.63 -2.34 -3.88
CA GLY A 119 18.44 -1.18 -3.53
C GLY A 119 17.94 -0.44 -2.28
N PRO A 120 18.57 0.70 -1.94
CA PRO A 120 18.36 1.39 -0.67
C PRO A 120 16.95 1.98 -0.51
N TYR A 121 16.27 2.24 -1.63
CA TYR A 121 14.91 2.78 -1.64
C TYR A 121 13.85 1.72 -1.89
N SER A 122 14.19 0.44 -1.75
CA SER A 122 13.24 -0.65 -1.97
C SER A 122 11.99 -0.50 -1.11
N VAL A 123 10.83 -0.78 -1.69
CA VAL A 123 9.57 -0.92 -0.94
C VAL A 123 9.41 -2.30 -0.30
N VAL A 124 10.26 -3.27 -0.68
CA VAL A 124 10.31 -4.58 -0.02
C VAL A 124 10.70 -4.38 1.44
N GLY A 125 10.01 -5.10 2.34
CA GLY A 125 10.23 -5.01 3.78
C GLY A 125 9.49 -3.86 4.45
N ARG A 126 8.62 -3.14 3.73
CA ARG A 126 7.76 -2.07 4.28
C ARG A 126 6.31 -2.53 4.41
N SER A 127 5.46 -1.74 5.05
CA SER A 127 4.03 -2.02 5.17
C SER A 127 3.22 -1.22 4.14
N ILE A 128 2.06 -1.74 3.76
CA ILE A 128 1.06 -1.03 2.94
C ILE A 128 -0.20 -0.92 3.77
N ASN A 129 -0.88 0.22 3.74
CA ASN A 129 -2.19 0.34 4.36
C ASN A 129 -3.28 0.76 3.37
N GLU A 130 -4.53 0.53 3.76
CA GLU A 130 -5.72 1.18 3.21
C GLU A 130 -6.40 1.96 4.34
N LEU A 131 -6.51 3.28 4.19
CA LEU A 131 -7.17 4.14 5.17
C LEU A 131 -8.69 4.03 5.02
N VAL A 132 -9.34 3.29 5.90
CA VAL A 132 -10.81 3.31 6.05
C VAL A 132 -11.21 4.44 7.01
N ASN A 133 -12.20 5.25 6.65
CA ASN A 133 -12.63 6.40 7.46
C ASN A 133 -13.63 6.01 8.57
N ILE A 134 -13.20 5.12 9.48
CA ILE A 134 -14.01 4.61 10.62
C ILE A 134 -13.25 4.71 11.95
N PRO A 135 -13.94 4.93 13.09
CA PRO A 135 -13.33 5.10 14.40
C PRO A 135 -12.44 3.90 14.81
N LEU A 136 -11.38 4.21 15.55
CA LEU A 136 -10.19 3.40 15.88
C LEU A 136 -10.41 2.09 16.66
N SER A 137 -11.64 1.59 16.83
CA SER A 137 -11.94 0.54 17.81
C SER A 137 -11.93 -0.89 17.30
N VAL A 138 -11.62 -1.13 16.01
CA VAL A 138 -11.56 -2.49 15.46
C VAL A 138 -10.32 -2.61 14.57
N PHE A 139 -9.23 -3.12 15.16
CA PHE A 139 -7.98 -3.45 14.47
C PHE A 139 -7.75 -4.94 14.59
N LEU A 140 -7.99 -5.68 13.51
CA LEU A 140 -7.52 -7.05 13.36
C LEU A 140 -6.94 -7.21 11.96
N SER A 141 -5.67 -6.86 11.78
CA SER A 141 -4.68 -7.73 11.11
C SER A 141 -3.32 -7.03 10.88
N GLU A 142 -2.24 -7.83 10.94
CA GLU A 142 -0.82 -7.44 11.11
C GLU A 142 0.03 -7.98 9.98
N LEU A 143 0.85 -7.17 9.29
CA LEU A 143 0.93 -7.40 7.85
C LEU A 143 2.05 -6.48 7.06
N GLN A 144 3.32 -6.93 6.76
CA GLN A 144 4.47 -6.44 5.90
C GLN A 144 4.75 -7.09 4.47
N LEU A 145 5.38 -6.36 3.53
CA LEU A 145 5.88 -6.82 2.20
C LEU A 145 7.17 -7.68 2.26
N TYR A 146 7.20 -8.86 1.63
CA TYR A 146 8.41 -9.70 1.48
C TYR A 146 8.55 -10.33 0.08
N THR A 147 9.78 -10.74 -0.27
CA THR A 147 10.08 -11.49 -1.52
C THR A 147 10.06 -13.00 -1.26
N GLY A 148 9.02 -13.71 -1.72
CA GLY A 148 8.96 -15.17 -1.81
C GLY A 148 8.19 -15.93 -0.70
N ASN A 149 7.07 -16.57 -1.11
CA ASN A 149 6.17 -17.53 -0.42
C ASN A 149 5.21 -17.01 0.69
N PRO A 150 4.04 -17.67 0.89
CA PRO A 150 2.74 -17.03 1.12
C PRO A 150 2.38 -16.97 2.61
N SER A 151 3.00 -16.03 3.32
CA SER A 151 2.46 -15.53 4.58
C SER A 151 2.64 -14.02 4.54
N GLU A 152 1.75 -13.45 3.73
CA GLU A 152 1.76 -12.12 3.14
C GLU A 152 0.97 -11.17 4.01
N LEU A 153 1.44 -9.94 4.08
CA LEU A 153 1.25 -9.13 5.24
C LEU A 153 0.96 -7.64 4.69
N CYS A 154 -0.30 -7.11 4.62
CA CYS A 154 -0.78 -5.66 4.42
C CYS A 154 -1.73 -4.98 5.49
N CYS A 155 -1.56 -3.77 5.99
CA CYS A 155 -2.58 -3.12 6.85
C CYS A 155 -3.95 -2.94 6.15
N GLY A 156 -4.91 -3.83 6.44
CA GLY A 156 -6.30 -3.72 5.98
C GLY A 156 -7.27 -3.84 7.15
N ARG A 157 -8.37 -3.07 7.13
CA ARG A 157 -9.50 -3.31 8.04
C ARG A 157 -10.48 -4.27 7.38
N ASP A 158 -10.95 -5.29 8.10
CA ASP A 158 -12.16 -6.00 7.66
C ASP A 158 -13.35 -5.06 7.87
N ILE A 159 -13.87 -4.56 6.75
CA ILE A 159 -15.00 -3.62 6.76
C ILE A 159 -16.28 -4.28 7.31
N ARG A 160 -16.35 -5.62 7.32
CA ARG A 160 -17.48 -6.36 7.91
C ARG A 160 -17.52 -6.28 9.44
N GLU A 161 -16.38 -6.08 10.10
CA GLU A 161 -16.30 -5.94 11.57
C GLU A 161 -16.50 -4.50 12.05
N ALA A 162 -16.59 -3.53 11.12
CA ALA A 162 -16.86 -2.12 11.40
C ALA A 162 -18.36 -1.79 11.58
N ARG A 163 -19.23 -2.80 11.54
CA ARG A 163 -20.69 -2.72 11.77
C ARG A 163 -21.05 -3.33 13.11
#